data_AF-A0A0C3NAI1-F1
#
_entry.id   AF-A0A0C3NAI1-F1
#
_cell.length_a   1.000
_cell.length_b   1.000
_cell.length_c   1.000
_cell.angle_alpha   90.00
_cell.angle_beta   90.00
_cell.angle_gamma   90.00
#
_symmetry.space_group_name_H-M   'P 1'
#
loop_
_entity.id
_entity.type
_entity.pdbx_description
1 polymer ?
#
loop_
_entity_poly.entity_id
_entity_poly.type
_entity_poly.pdbx_seq_one_letter_code
_entity_poly.pdbx_strand_id
1 'polypeptide(L)'
;MEWDIRNEGQIAECLRHSDIVYNLVGRDYETKNFKFADVHVTGAERIAKVAADHGVQRLVHVSHLNASTTSTSEYYRTKAEGEERVRSVFPNATVVRPATMFGYEDKLLNNMATWPIWWKLNFGETKIRPVHVIDVAQALANLMSTPQLTRTVSLPGPSTLTYEYLLELVASVTYRAPSRAPVVPKPIALAVARAAQMAWWPLINPDEVERRFIDDANVPGDWNVVGVCPDEVENHAITYLRRYRLAKDYPRPVLFPARPT
;
A
#
# COMPACT_ATOMS: atom_id res chain seq x y z
N MET A 1 -20.87 2.69 14.13
CA MET A 1 -20.10 2.99 15.36
C MET A 1 -19.04 4.00 15.00
N GLU A 2 -18.88 5.04 15.80
CA GLU A 2 -17.83 6.05 15.66
C GLU A 2 -16.80 5.79 16.76
N TRP A 3 -15.51 5.94 16.44
CA TRP A 3 -14.43 5.70 17.40
C TRP A 3 -13.20 6.54 17.09
N ASP A 4 -12.42 6.85 18.13
CA ASP A 4 -11.12 7.50 18.04
C ASP A 4 -10.01 6.52 18.44
N ILE A 5 -8.93 6.49 17.64
CA ILE A 5 -7.71 5.69 17.89
C ILE A 5 -6.99 6.05 19.19
N ARG A 6 -7.30 7.21 19.77
CA ARG A 6 -6.78 7.66 21.07
C ARG A 6 -7.60 7.15 22.25
N ASN A 7 -8.83 6.71 22.02
CA ASN A 7 -9.75 6.32 23.09
C ASN A 7 -9.89 4.79 23.15
N GLU A 8 -9.20 4.17 24.10
CA GLU A 8 -9.24 2.71 24.32
C GLU A 8 -10.67 2.21 24.62
N GLY A 9 -11.51 3.00 25.28
CA GLY A 9 -12.89 2.62 25.60
C GLY A 9 -13.76 2.50 24.34
N GLN A 10 -13.61 3.41 23.37
CA GLN A 10 -14.35 3.34 22.10
C GLN A 10 -13.85 2.20 21.21
N ILE A 11 -12.53 1.93 21.23
CA ILE A 11 -11.97 0.74 20.58
C ILE A 11 -12.58 -0.51 21.21
N ALA A 12 -12.62 -0.60 22.53
CA ALA A 12 -13.19 -1.73 23.25
C ALA A 12 -14.66 -1.96 22.87
N GLU A 13 -15.47 -0.90 22.81
CA GLU A 13 -16.86 -0.98 22.35
C GLU A 13 -16.98 -1.55 20.93
N CYS A 14 -16.11 -1.12 20.02
CA CYS A 14 -16.08 -1.61 18.63
C CYS A 14 -15.62 -3.07 18.53
N LEU A 15 -14.77 -3.55 19.44
CA LEU A 15 -14.28 -4.93 19.47
C LEU A 15 -15.20 -5.90 20.22
N ARG A 16 -16.24 -5.42 20.91
CA ARG A 16 -17.17 -6.30 21.64
C ARG A 16 -17.77 -7.35 20.70
N HIS A 17 -17.79 -8.60 21.16
CA HIS A 17 -18.35 -9.75 20.43
C HIS A 17 -17.69 -10.03 19.08
N SER A 18 -16.47 -9.52 18.84
CA SER A 18 -15.70 -9.81 17.62
C SER A 18 -14.82 -11.05 17.80
N ASP A 19 -15.01 -12.06 16.95
CA ASP A 19 -14.13 -13.24 16.91
C ASP A 19 -12.78 -12.95 16.23
N ILE A 20 -12.84 -12.12 15.18
CA ILE A 20 -11.67 -11.70 14.39
C ILE A 20 -11.66 -10.18 14.23
N VAL A 21 -10.47 -9.59 14.34
CA VAL A 21 -10.25 -8.16 14.20
C VAL A 21 -9.23 -7.92 13.10
N TYR A 22 -9.63 -7.19 12.06
CA TYR A 22 -8.74 -6.77 10.99
C TYR A 22 -8.33 -5.31 11.20
N ASN A 23 -7.04 -5.07 11.40
CA ASN A 23 -6.48 -3.73 11.50
C ASN A 23 -5.89 -3.31 10.14
N LEU A 24 -6.62 -2.47 9.41
CA LEU A 24 -6.19 -1.81 8.16
C LEU A 24 -5.89 -0.32 8.36
N VAL A 25 -5.77 0.13 9.61
CA VAL A 25 -5.52 1.53 9.93
C VAL A 25 -4.11 1.91 9.47
N GLY A 26 -4.03 2.94 8.65
CA GLY A 26 -2.77 3.41 8.11
C GLY A 26 -2.95 4.65 7.28
N ARG A 27 -1.85 5.37 7.08
CA ARG A 27 -1.82 6.58 6.27
C ARG A 27 -0.46 6.74 5.62
N ASP A 28 -0.45 7.21 4.38
CA ASP A 28 0.75 7.42 3.57
C ASP A 28 1.32 8.84 3.68
N TYR A 29 0.66 9.71 4.44
CA TYR A 29 1.12 11.05 4.78
C TYR A 29 0.74 11.42 6.21
N GLU A 30 1.56 12.28 6.82
CA GLU A 30 1.27 12.83 8.13
C GLU A 30 0.20 13.92 8.06
N THR A 31 -0.63 13.99 9.10
CA THR A 31 -1.49 15.15 9.33
C THR A 31 -0.93 16.04 10.40
N LYS A 32 -1.55 17.22 10.54
CA LYS A 32 -1.27 18.12 11.65
C LYS A 32 -1.44 17.44 13.02
N ASN A 33 -2.46 16.61 13.17
CA ASN A 33 -2.83 16.03 14.46
C ASN A 33 -2.35 14.58 14.65
N PHE A 34 -2.10 13.83 13.58
CA PHE A 34 -1.68 12.44 13.63
C PHE A 34 -0.40 12.25 12.81
N LYS A 35 0.68 11.89 13.50
CA LYS A 35 1.99 11.54 12.95
C LYS A 35 2.04 10.07 12.54
N PHE A 36 3.06 9.67 11.78
CA PHE A 36 3.20 8.27 11.37
C PHE A 36 3.31 7.34 12.57
N ALA A 37 4.10 7.70 13.59
CA ALA A 37 4.26 6.92 14.81
C ALA A 37 2.93 6.77 15.58
N ASP A 38 2.13 7.84 15.67
CA ASP A 38 0.82 7.80 16.36
C ASP A 38 -0.13 6.77 15.74
N VAL A 39 -0.12 6.65 14.41
CA VAL A 39 -1.03 5.79 13.66
C VAL A 39 -0.49 4.37 13.57
N HIS A 40 0.76 4.19 13.13
CA HIS A 40 1.32 2.88 12.82
C HIS A 40 1.88 2.16 14.04
N VAL A 41 2.40 2.88 15.03
CA VAL A 41 3.02 2.29 16.23
C VAL A 41 2.02 2.29 17.38
N THR A 42 1.75 3.47 17.95
CA THR A 42 0.90 3.59 19.15
C THR A 42 -0.55 3.16 18.86
N GLY A 43 -1.08 3.53 17.70
CA GLY A 43 -2.42 3.15 17.27
C GLY A 43 -2.58 1.64 17.09
N ALA A 44 -1.61 1.00 16.43
CA ALA A 44 -1.61 -0.44 16.24
C ALA A 44 -1.43 -1.21 17.57
N GLU A 45 -0.52 -0.74 18.43
CA GLU A 45 -0.30 -1.28 19.78
C GLU A 45 -1.57 -1.20 20.63
N ARG A 46 -2.27 -0.05 20.63
CA ARG A 46 -3.54 0.12 21.35
C ARG A 46 -4.62 -0.84 20.87
N ILE A 47 -4.80 -0.97 19.56
CA ILE A 47 -5.78 -1.91 19.00
C ILE A 47 -5.44 -3.35 19.41
N ALA A 48 -4.17 -3.73 19.33
CA ALA A 48 -3.71 -5.07 19.73
C ALA A 48 -3.91 -5.33 21.22
N LYS A 49 -3.61 -4.35 22.07
CA LYS A 49 -3.82 -4.40 23.52
C LYS A 49 -5.29 -4.58 23.87
N VAL A 50 -6.16 -3.72 23.33
CA VAL A 50 -7.59 -3.80 23.60
C VAL A 50 -8.17 -5.12 23.08
N ALA A 51 -7.70 -5.61 21.93
CA ALA A 51 -8.09 -6.91 21.41
C ALA A 51 -7.66 -8.07 22.34
N ALA A 52 -6.44 -8.02 22.88
CA ALA A 52 -5.94 -9.01 23.85
C ALA A 52 -6.76 -8.97 25.15
N ASP A 53 -7.00 -7.78 25.71
CA ASP A 53 -7.74 -7.57 26.96
C ASP A 53 -9.19 -8.06 26.87
N HIS A 54 -9.81 -7.99 25.68
CA HIS A 54 -11.18 -8.43 25.43
C HIS A 54 -11.28 -9.88 24.92
N GLY A 55 -10.16 -10.62 24.89
CA GLY A 55 -10.14 -12.03 24.53
C GLY A 55 -10.47 -12.31 23.05
N VAL A 56 -10.18 -11.36 22.15
CA VAL A 56 -10.32 -11.58 20.70
C VAL A 56 -9.46 -12.78 20.29
N GLN A 57 -10.05 -13.74 19.58
CA GLN A 57 -9.35 -14.97 19.21
C GLN A 57 -8.27 -14.73 18.14
N ARG A 58 -8.59 -13.88 17.15
CA ARG A 58 -7.72 -13.64 15.99
C ARG A 58 -7.57 -12.14 15.71
N LEU A 59 -6.32 -11.69 15.69
CA LEU A 59 -5.96 -10.34 15.24
C LEU A 59 -5.17 -10.44 13.94
N VAL A 60 -5.66 -9.79 12.88
CA VAL A 60 -4.97 -9.66 11.60
C VAL A 60 -4.52 -8.21 11.44
N HIS A 61 -3.22 -7.98 11.39
CA HIS A 61 -2.63 -6.65 11.21
C HIS A 61 -2.06 -6.50 9.80
N VAL A 62 -2.52 -5.48 9.07
CA VAL A 62 -2.06 -5.21 7.71
C VAL A 62 -0.96 -4.15 7.72
N SER A 63 0.23 -4.56 7.31
CA SER A 63 1.41 -3.73 7.18
C SER A 63 1.75 -3.51 5.70
N HIS A 64 3.01 -3.66 5.30
CA HIS A 64 3.49 -3.48 3.93
C HIS A 64 4.66 -4.40 3.63
N LEU A 65 4.83 -4.80 2.36
CA LEU A 65 5.92 -5.68 1.91
C LEU A 65 7.30 -5.18 2.34
N ASN A 66 7.56 -3.89 2.15
CA ASN A 66 8.84 -3.24 2.45
C ASN A 66 8.96 -2.71 3.88
N ALA A 67 8.09 -3.12 4.81
CA ALA A 67 8.22 -2.74 6.21
C ALA A 67 9.56 -3.25 6.76
N SER A 68 10.44 -2.31 7.11
CA SER A 68 11.76 -2.59 7.69
C SER A 68 12.18 -1.45 8.61
N THR A 69 12.72 -1.80 9.79
CA THR A 69 13.24 -0.84 10.78
C THR A 69 14.47 -0.07 10.29
N THR A 70 15.17 -0.58 9.27
CA THR A 70 16.35 0.05 8.65
C THR A 70 16.03 0.85 7.38
N SER A 71 14.76 0.93 6.99
CA SER A 71 14.36 1.66 5.78
C SER A 71 14.64 3.16 5.88
N THR A 72 14.96 3.83 4.77
CA THR A 72 15.10 5.29 4.74
C THR A 72 13.76 6.02 4.87
N SER A 73 12.66 5.35 4.50
CA SER A 73 11.30 5.85 4.65
C SER A 73 10.83 5.73 6.10
N GLU A 74 10.28 6.81 6.64
CA GLU A 74 9.64 6.81 7.95
C GLU A 74 8.35 5.99 7.96
N TYR A 75 7.59 6.01 6.86
CA TYR A 75 6.41 5.17 6.70
C TYR A 75 6.75 3.68 6.86
N TYR A 76 7.79 3.18 6.20
CA TYR A 76 8.18 1.77 6.30
C TYR A 76 8.78 1.41 7.66
N ARG A 77 9.55 2.32 8.28
CA ARG A 77 10.09 2.12 9.64
C ARG A 77 9.00 2.02 10.69
N THR A 78 8.05 2.97 10.68
CA THR A 78 6.94 2.99 11.64
C THR A 78 5.99 1.82 11.47
N LYS A 79 5.78 1.35 10.23
CA LYS A 79 5.06 0.09 9.97
C LYS A 79 5.77 -1.13 10.56
N ALA A 80 7.10 -1.22 10.41
CA ALA A 80 7.87 -2.31 11.00
C ALA A 80 7.86 -2.28 12.54
N GLU A 81 8.05 -1.11 13.15
CA GLU A 81 7.94 -0.94 14.60
C GLU A 81 6.52 -1.29 15.09
N GLY A 82 5.48 -0.88 14.35
CA GLY A 82 4.10 -1.26 14.63
C GLY A 82 3.88 -2.77 14.64
N GLU A 83 4.45 -3.51 13.68
CA GLU A 83 4.38 -4.97 13.68
C GLU A 83 5.03 -5.59 14.93
N GLU A 84 6.19 -5.07 15.35
CA GLU A 84 6.88 -5.54 16.56
C GLU A 84 6.05 -5.29 17.82
N ARG A 85 5.41 -4.11 17.94
CA ARG A 85 4.53 -3.78 19.07
C ARG A 85 3.26 -4.61 19.10
N VAL A 86 2.63 -4.80 17.94
CA VAL A 86 1.46 -5.69 17.83
C VAL A 86 1.84 -7.09 18.25
N ARG A 87 3.01 -7.59 17.81
CA ARG A 87 3.49 -8.93 18.17
C ARG A 87 3.82 -9.06 19.65
N SER A 88 4.39 -8.04 20.29
CA SER A 88 4.71 -8.09 21.72
C SER A 88 3.46 -8.15 22.60
N VAL A 89 2.38 -7.51 22.18
CA VAL A 89 1.12 -7.45 22.93
C VAL A 89 0.17 -8.60 22.57
N PHE A 90 0.10 -8.97 21.30
CA PHE A 90 -0.71 -10.06 20.77
C PHE A 90 0.17 -11.04 19.99
N PRO A 91 0.85 -12.00 20.66
CA PRO A 91 1.82 -12.90 20.02
C PRO A 91 1.24 -13.73 18.87
N ASN A 92 -0.03 -14.10 18.98
CA ASN A 92 -0.76 -14.94 18.02
C ASN A 92 -1.33 -14.17 16.81
N ALA A 93 -0.92 -12.91 16.62
CA ALA A 93 -1.44 -12.08 15.53
C ALA A 93 -0.99 -12.62 14.16
N THR A 94 -1.80 -12.47 13.13
CA THR A 94 -1.35 -12.67 11.75
C THR A 94 -0.93 -11.31 11.20
N VAL A 95 0.31 -11.18 10.74
CA VAL A 95 0.75 -9.93 10.08
C VAL A 95 0.73 -10.17 8.57
N VAL A 96 -0.05 -9.37 7.85
CA VAL A 96 -0.15 -9.46 6.39
C VAL A 96 0.63 -8.31 5.78
N ARG A 97 1.60 -8.61 4.92
CA ARG A 97 2.45 -7.65 4.22
C ARG A 97 2.14 -7.65 2.72
N PRO A 98 1.12 -6.89 2.27
CA PRO A 98 0.85 -6.72 0.85
C PRO A 98 1.89 -5.78 0.22
N ALA A 99 2.16 -5.98 -1.07
CA ALA A 99 2.84 -4.98 -1.88
C ALA A 99 1.93 -3.79 -2.18
N THR A 100 2.44 -2.84 -2.96
CA THR A 100 1.63 -1.69 -3.40
C THR A 100 0.42 -2.17 -4.18
N MET A 101 -0.78 -1.87 -3.67
CA MET A 101 -2.03 -2.32 -4.26
C MET A 101 -2.51 -1.42 -5.41
N PHE A 102 -3.15 -2.00 -6.42
CA PHE A 102 -3.87 -1.29 -7.48
C PHE A 102 -5.35 -1.67 -7.53
N GLY A 103 -6.23 -0.75 -7.97
CA GLY A 103 -7.69 -0.88 -7.88
C GLY A 103 -8.45 0.36 -8.35
N TYR A 104 -9.76 0.46 -8.07
CA TYR A 104 -10.59 1.59 -8.51
C TYR A 104 -10.19 2.96 -7.94
N GLU A 105 -9.72 2.98 -6.69
CA GLU A 105 -9.35 4.20 -5.95
C GLU A 105 -7.91 4.14 -5.44
N ASP A 106 -7.08 3.35 -6.10
CA ASP A 106 -5.67 3.25 -5.74
C ASP A 106 -4.92 4.55 -6.01
N LYS A 107 -3.82 4.76 -5.29
CA LYS A 107 -2.95 5.93 -5.49
C LYS A 107 -1.76 5.66 -6.41
N LEU A 108 -1.62 4.45 -6.96
CA LEU A 108 -0.51 4.09 -7.84
C LEU A 108 -0.87 4.47 -9.29
N LEU A 109 -1.82 3.75 -9.90
CA LEU A 109 -2.24 3.90 -11.29
C LEU A 109 -3.05 5.18 -11.51
N ASN A 110 -3.99 5.51 -10.61
CA ASN A 110 -4.82 6.71 -10.78
C ASN A 110 -4.02 8.00 -10.72
N ASN A 111 -3.01 8.04 -9.86
CA ASN A 111 -2.14 9.21 -9.78
C ASN A 111 -1.29 9.33 -11.06
N MET A 112 -0.77 8.24 -11.62
CA MET A 112 -0.10 8.26 -12.92
C MET A 112 -1.02 8.72 -14.06
N ALA A 113 -2.31 8.38 -14.02
CA ALA A 113 -3.28 8.75 -15.06
C ALA A 113 -3.81 10.20 -14.93
N THR A 114 -3.89 10.71 -13.70
CA THR A 114 -4.47 12.03 -13.40
C THR A 114 -3.44 13.14 -13.54
N TRP A 115 -2.21 12.92 -13.09
CA TRP A 115 -1.20 13.96 -13.02
C TRP A 115 -0.46 14.11 -14.35
N PRO A 116 -0.55 15.26 -15.03
CA PRO A 116 0.04 15.45 -16.36
C PRO A 116 1.58 15.47 -16.33
N ILE A 117 2.17 15.77 -15.18
CA ILE A 117 3.62 15.79 -14.96
C ILE A 117 3.89 14.83 -13.79
N TRP A 118 4.21 13.59 -14.14
CA TRP A 118 4.70 12.60 -13.19
C TRP A 118 6.22 12.62 -13.19
N TRP A 119 6.86 13.18 -12.15
CA TRP A 119 8.31 13.21 -12.07
C TRP A 119 8.89 11.80 -12.10
N LYS A 120 9.83 11.58 -13.03
CA LYS A 120 10.61 10.35 -13.08
C LYS A 120 11.68 10.42 -12.00
N LEU A 121 11.42 9.77 -10.87
CA LEU A 121 12.41 9.57 -9.82
C LEU A 121 13.22 8.32 -10.17
N ASN A 122 14.53 8.34 -9.90
CA ASN A 122 15.43 7.22 -10.17
C ASN A 122 15.33 6.66 -11.61
N PHE A 123 15.16 7.53 -12.61
CA PHE A 123 14.95 7.14 -14.02
C PHE A 123 13.74 6.22 -14.27
N GLY A 124 12.86 6.01 -13.28
CA GLY A 124 11.76 5.05 -13.38
C GLY A 124 12.19 3.58 -13.22
N GLU A 125 13.44 3.33 -12.83
CA GLU A 125 14.04 1.99 -12.75
C GLU A 125 13.69 1.23 -11.46
N THR A 126 13.13 1.94 -10.47
CA THR A 126 12.73 1.32 -9.20
C THR A 126 11.71 0.21 -9.44
N LYS A 127 12.03 -0.97 -8.88
CA LYS A 127 11.28 -2.21 -9.08
C LYS A 127 10.16 -2.31 -8.05
N ILE A 128 8.94 -2.55 -8.52
CA ILE A 128 7.76 -2.75 -7.69
C ILE A 128 6.99 -3.99 -8.15
N ARG A 129 6.28 -4.63 -7.22
CA ARG A 129 5.51 -5.86 -7.43
C ARG A 129 4.04 -5.59 -7.14
N PRO A 130 3.35 -4.82 -8.00
CA PRO A 130 2.01 -4.36 -7.71
C PRO A 130 1.04 -5.53 -7.57
N VAL A 131 0.17 -5.47 -6.57
CA VAL A 131 -0.79 -6.53 -6.24
C VAL A 131 -2.22 -6.03 -6.42
N HIS A 132 -3.10 -6.89 -6.93
CA HIS A 132 -4.50 -6.53 -7.12
C HIS A 132 -5.23 -6.45 -5.78
N VAL A 133 -5.99 -5.37 -5.56
CA VAL A 133 -6.68 -5.12 -4.29
C VAL A 133 -7.71 -6.20 -3.94
N ILE A 134 -8.40 -6.76 -4.94
CA ILE A 134 -9.41 -7.80 -4.71
C ILE A 134 -8.76 -9.12 -4.30
N ASP A 135 -7.58 -9.43 -4.82
CA ASP A 135 -6.86 -10.64 -4.45
C ASP A 135 -6.39 -10.57 -3.00
N VAL A 136 -5.93 -9.40 -2.56
CA VAL A 136 -5.60 -9.15 -1.14
C VAL A 136 -6.87 -9.21 -0.27
N ALA A 137 -7.98 -8.64 -0.73
CA ALA A 137 -9.25 -8.71 0.00
C ALA A 137 -9.76 -10.16 0.13
N GLN A 138 -9.65 -10.97 -0.93
CA GLN A 138 -9.98 -12.39 -0.91
C GLN A 138 -9.03 -13.16 0.01
N ALA A 139 -7.73 -12.83 0.00
CA ALA A 139 -6.77 -13.42 0.91
C ALA A 139 -7.13 -13.13 2.38
N LEU A 140 -7.47 -11.89 2.70
CA LEU A 140 -7.94 -11.50 4.04
C LEU A 140 -9.24 -12.21 4.42
N ALA A 141 -10.19 -12.36 3.49
CA ALA A 141 -11.43 -13.08 3.72
C ALA A 141 -11.18 -14.57 4.00
N ASN A 142 -10.28 -15.21 3.26
CA ASN A 142 -9.95 -16.62 3.44
C ASN A 142 -9.30 -16.89 4.82
N LEU A 143 -8.59 -15.92 5.40
CA LEU A 143 -8.04 -16.04 6.75
C LEU A 143 -9.10 -16.27 7.84
N MET A 144 -10.38 -15.96 7.58
CA MET A 144 -11.47 -16.29 8.51
C MET A 144 -11.63 -17.81 8.65
N SER A 145 -11.47 -18.55 7.56
CA SER A 145 -11.69 -20.00 7.50
C SER A 145 -10.41 -20.82 7.65
N THR A 146 -9.25 -20.23 7.35
CA THR A 146 -7.94 -20.89 7.51
C THR A 146 -7.62 -21.11 9.00
N PRO A 147 -6.87 -22.18 9.37
CA PRO A 147 -6.28 -22.31 10.69
C PRO A 147 -5.48 -21.05 11.08
N GLN A 148 -5.47 -20.71 12.37
CA GLN A 148 -4.82 -19.48 12.83
C GLN A 148 -3.33 -19.46 12.46
N LEU A 149 -2.92 -18.42 11.73
CA LEU A 149 -1.53 -18.21 11.32
C LEU A 149 -0.84 -17.25 12.30
N THR A 150 0.06 -17.75 13.12
CA THR A 150 0.83 -16.91 14.06
C THR A 150 2.14 -16.44 13.43
N ARG A 151 2.11 -15.99 12.17
CA ARG A 151 3.29 -15.59 11.40
C ARG A 151 3.03 -14.38 10.52
N THR A 152 4.08 -13.90 9.88
CA THR A 152 3.98 -12.91 8.80
C THR A 152 3.67 -13.61 7.48
N VAL A 153 2.72 -13.08 6.72
CA VAL A 153 2.26 -13.55 5.41
C VAL A 153 2.59 -12.47 4.39
N SER A 154 3.51 -12.75 3.48
CA SER A 154 3.93 -11.80 2.45
C SER A 154 3.10 -11.99 1.18
N LEU A 155 2.49 -10.91 0.67
CA LEU A 155 1.62 -10.93 -0.51
C LEU A 155 2.16 -10.00 -1.60
N PRO A 156 3.28 -10.37 -2.28
CA PRO A 156 3.80 -9.61 -3.39
C PRO A 156 3.01 -9.88 -4.69
N GLY A 157 3.01 -8.93 -5.62
CA GLY A 157 2.48 -9.16 -6.97
C GLY A 157 3.17 -10.30 -7.73
N PRO A 158 2.51 -10.85 -8.76
CA PRO A 158 3.02 -11.98 -9.54
C PRO A 158 4.28 -11.60 -10.32
N SER A 159 4.29 -10.43 -10.93
CA SER A 159 5.42 -9.91 -11.71
C SER A 159 6.15 -8.76 -11.01
N THR A 160 7.46 -8.67 -11.25
CA THR A 160 8.29 -7.51 -10.87
C THR A 160 8.33 -6.54 -12.04
N LEU A 161 7.80 -5.35 -11.84
CA LEU A 161 7.66 -4.29 -12.84
C LEU A 161 8.47 -3.06 -12.43
N THR A 162 8.73 -2.17 -13.37
CA THR A 162 9.37 -0.87 -13.08
C THR A 162 8.34 0.25 -13.11
N TYR A 163 8.63 1.38 -12.46
CA TYR A 163 7.80 2.58 -12.59
C TYR A 163 7.71 3.06 -14.04
N GLU A 164 8.78 2.93 -14.82
CA GLU A 164 8.75 3.26 -16.26
C GLU A 164 7.73 2.40 -17.00
N TYR A 165 7.75 1.08 -16.79
CA TYR A 165 6.78 0.17 -17.41
C TYR A 165 5.33 0.53 -17.04
N LEU A 166 5.07 0.88 -15.77
CA LEU A 166 3.73 1.26 -15.35
C LEU A 166 3.26 2.59 -15.95
N LEU A 167 4.17 3.55 -16.14
CA LEU A 167 3.86 4.79 -16.85
C LEU A 167 3.53 4.53 -18.32
N GLU A 168 4.28 3.64 -18.98
CA GLU A 168 3.99 3.21 -20.34
C GLU A 168 2.67 2.46 -20.43
N LEU A 169 2.39 1.56 -19.49
CA LEU A 169 1.13 0.82 -19.38
C LEU A 169 -0.06 1.78 -19.24
N VAL A 170 0.04 2.76 -18.34
CA VAL A 170 -1.02 3.77 -18.16
C VAL A 170 -1.20 4.60 -19.42
N ALA A 171 -0.11 5.03 -20.06
CA ALA A 171 -0.16 5.80 -21.30
C ALA A 171 -0.81 5.00 -22.44
N SER A 172 -0.44 3.72 -22.59
CA SER A 172 -0.97 2.84 -23.63
C SER A 172 -2.44 2.51 -23.41
N VAL A 173 -2.85 2.25 -22.16
CA VAL A 173 -4.23 1.94 -21.81
C VAL A 173 -5.12 3.17 -21.95
N THR A 174 -4.65 4.36 -21.58
CA THR A 174 -5.45 5.60 -21.63
C THR A 174 -5.38 6.34 -22.97
N TYR A 175 -4.48 5.94 -23.88
CA TYR A 175 -4.14 6.65 -25.12
C TYR A 175 -3.70 8.09 -24.90
N ARG A 176 -3.17 8.39 -23.71
CA ARG A 176 -2.57 9.69 -23.41
C ARG A 176 -1.08 9.62 -23.67
N ALA A 177 -0.50 10.74 -24.08
CA ALA A 177 0.96 10.81 -24.20
C ALA A 177 1.59 10.52 -22.82
N PRO A 178 2.65 9.70 -22.76
CA PRO A 178 3.35 9.45 -21.50
C PRO A 178 3.88 10.76 -20.93
N SER A 179 4.00 10.81 -19.59
CA SER A 179 4.57 11.96 -18.88
C SER A 179 5.93 12.32 -19.49
N ARG A 180 6.04 13.55 -20.02
CA ARG A 180 7.30 14.13 -20.53
C ARG A 180 8.13 14.76 -19.42
N ALA A 181 7.82 14.47 -18.15
CA ALA A 181 8.54 15.05 -17.04
C ALA A 181 10.03 14.65 -17.08
N PRO A 182 10.94 15.58 -16.76
CA PRO A 182 12.35 15.26 -16.67
C PRO A 182 12.62 14.32 -15.48
N VAL A 183 13.77 13.66 -15.54
CA VAL A 183 14.31 12.96 -14.38
C VAL A 183 14.73 13.99 -13.35
N VAL A 184 14.21 13.89 -12.13
CA VAL A 184 14.50 14.84 -11.05
C VAL A 184 15.50 14.21 -10.06
N PRO A 185 16.66 14.83 -9.84
CA PRO A 185 17.60 14.39 -8.82
C PRO A 185 16.97 14.34 -7.42
N LYS A 186 17.27 13.29 -6.65
CA LYS A 186 16.69 13.06 -5.31
C LYS A 186 16.75 14.28 -4.36
N PRO A 187 17.88 15.01 -4.23
CA PRO A 187 17.94 16.16 -3.33
C PRO A 187 16.97 17.28 -3.72
N ILE A 188 16.79 17.50 -5.02
CA ILE A 188 15.87 18.51 -5.55
C ILE A 188 14.43 18.07 -5.28
N ALA A 189 14.09 16.81 -5.57
CA ALA A 189 12.77 16.25 -5.30
C ALA A 189 12.40 16.36 -3.82
N LEU A 190 13.32 16.06 -2.91
CA LEU A 190 13.12 16.21 -1.46
C LEU A 190 12.93 17.66 -1.03
N ALA A 191 13.73 18.59 -1.57
CA ALA A 191 13.59 20.01 -1.25
C ALA A 191 12.23 20.55 -1.68
N VAL A 192 11.77 20.21 -2.90
CA VAL A 192 10.46 20.63 -3.39
C VAL A 192 9.34 19.97 -2.60
N ALA A 193 9.45 18.68 -2.27
CA ALA A 193 8.45 17.98 -1.46
C ALA A 193 8.31 18.61 -0.06
N ARG A 194 9.42 19.00 0.59
CA ARG A 194 9.38 19.67 1.90
C ARG A 194 8.70 21.03 1.81
N ALA A 195 9.00 21.82 0.77
CA ALA A 195 8.35 23.10 0.53
C ALA A 195 6.84 22.93 0.25
N ALA A 196 6.47 21.94 -0.57
CA ALA A 196 5.09 21.63 -0.91
C ALA A 196 4.29 21.17 0.32
N GLN A 197 4.87 20.33 1.18
CA GLN A 197 4.24 19.86 2.41
C GLN A 197 3.91 21.00 3.39
N MET A 198 4.78 22.02 3.45
CA MET A 198 4.56 23.20 4.28
C MET A 198 3.40 24.06 3.76
N ALA A 199 3.21 24.12 2.44
CA ALA A 199 2.09 24.84 1.83
C ALA A 199 0.78 24.05 1.93
N TRP A 200 0.79 22.77 1.54
CA TRP A 200 -0.37 21.89 1.57
C TRP A 200 0.05 20.42 1.70
N TRP A 201 -0.19 19.84 2.88
CA TRP A 201 0.24 18.49 3.27
C TRP A 201 -0.22 17.31 2.37
N PRO A 202 -1.31 17.35 1.57
CA PRO A 202 -1.73 16.25 0.72
C PRO A 202 -1.05 16.16 -0.67
N LEU A 203 -0.29 17.18 -1.10
CA LEU A 203 0.21 17.23 -2.49
C LEU A 203 1.34 16.24 -2.76
N ILE A 204 2.49 16.42 -2.10
CA ILE A 204 3.70 15.60 -2.26
C ILE A 204 4.37 15.49 -0.90
N ASN A 205 4.53 14.27 -0.40
CA ASN A 205 5.20 14.00 0.87
C ASN A 205 6.69 13.67 0.62
N PRO A 206 7.65 14.26 1.37
CA PRO A 206 9.05 13.85 1.32
C PRO A 206 9.27 12.33 1.50
N ASP A 207 8.46 11.69 2.34
CA ASP A 207 8.52 10.24 2.52
C ASP A 207 8.08 9.48 1.26
N GLU A 208 7.11 9.99 0.50
CA GLU A 208 6.71 9.38 -0.77
C GLU A 208 7.84 9.42 -1.80
N VAL A 209 8.63 10.50 -1.82
CA VAL A 209 9.84 10.57 -2.64
C VAL A 209 10.79 9.45 -2.24
N GLU A 210 11.13 9.31 -0.95
CA GLU A 210 11.98 8.22 -0.44
C GLU A 210 11.45 6.83 -0.85
N ARG A 211 10.14 6.57 -0.67
CA ARG A 211 9.51 5.29 -1.02
C ARG A 211 9.63 4.95 -2.50
N ARG A 212 9.57 5.94 -3.39
CA ARG A 212 9.73 5.74 -4.83
C ARG A 212 11.18 5.44 -5.26
N PHE A 213 12.17 5.59 -4.37
CA PHE A 213 13.55 5.13 -4.59
C PHE A 213 13.83 3.73 -4.00
N ILE A 214 12.86 3.12 -3.32
CA ILE A 214 13.02 1.82 -2.65
C ILE A 214 12.42 0.73 -3.52
N ASP A 215 13.23 -0.27 -3.86
CA ASP A 215 12.76 -1.47 -4.55
C ASP A 215 11.94 -2.37 -3.61
N ASP A 216 10.92 -3.02 -4.18
CA ASP A 216 10.14 -4.01 -3.46
C ASP A 216 10.98 -5.24 -3.06
N ALA A 217 10.76 -5.73 -1.85
CA ALA A 217 11.49 -6.88 -1.33
C ALA A 217 11.31 -8.13 -2.20
N ASN A 218 12.41 -8.81 -2.52
CA ASN A 218 12.40 -10.06 -3.27
C ASN A 218 12.08 -11.26 -2.36
N VAL A 219 10.83 -11.36 -1.93
CA VAL A 219 10.33 -12.46 -1.10
C VAL A 219 9.38 -13.36 -1.89
N PRO A 220 9.34 -14.68 -1.61
CA PRO A 220 8.30 -15.55 -2.14
C PRO A 220 6.94 -15.14 -1.56
N GLY A 221 5.89 -15.22 -2.40
CA GLY A 221 4.54 -14.90 -1.95
C GLY A 221 3.88 -16.09 -1.25
N ASP A 222 3.25 -15.83 -0.11
CA ASP A 222 2.49 -16.81 0.68
C ASP A 222 1.06 -17.06 0.14
N TRP A 223 0.85 -16.83 -1.16
CA TRP A 223 -0.45 -16.90 -1.84
C TRP A 223 -1.17 -18.24 -1.70
N ASN A 224 -0.40 -19.34 -1.69
CA ASN A 224 -0.93 -20.69 -1.48
C ASN A 224 -1.56 -20.86 -0.09
N VAL A 225 -1.03 -20.16 0.92
CA VAL A 225 -1.50 -20.29 2.32
C VAL A 225 -2.81 -19.55 2.54
N VAL A 226 -3.04 -18.51 1.74
CA VAL A 226 -4.31 -17.77 1.71
C VAL A 226 -5.26 -18.28 0.63
N GLY A 227 -4.86 -19.27 -0.17
CA GLY A 227 -5.72 -19.91 -1.18
C GLY A 227 -6.14 -18.97 -2.32
N VAL A 228 -5.27 -18.03 -2.72
CA VAL A 228 -5.54 -17.07 -3.80
C VAL A 228 -4.43 -17.14 -4.84
N CYS A 229 -4.77 -17.12 -6.12
CA CYS A 229 -3.80 -16.94 -7.20
C CYS A 229 -3.77 -15.45 -7.56
N PRO A 230 -2.64 -14.74 -7.42
CA PRO A 230 -2.59 -13.32 -7.72
C PRO A 230 -2.64 -13.08 -9.23
N ASP A 231 -3.42 -12.09 -9.65
CA ASP A 231 -3.56 -11.71 -11.06
C ASP A 231 -2.63 -10.56 -11.46
N GLU A 232 -2.35 -10.48 -12.74
CA GLU A 232 -1.44 -9.52 -13.36
C GLU A 232 -2.11 -8.16 -13.55
N VAL A 233 -1.32 -7.08 -13.47
CA VAL A 233 -1.85 -5.71 -13.58
C VAL A 233 -2.48 -5.45 -14.94
N GLU A 234 -1.94 -6.03 -16.01
CA GLU A 234 -2.41 -5.85 -17.38
C GLU A 234 -3.85 -6.35 -17.55
N ASN A 235 -4.22 -7.45 -16.90
CA ASN A 235 -5.55 -8.05 -16.99
C ASN A 235 -6.65 -7.12 -16.43
N HIS A 236 -6.31 -6.29 -15.46
CA HIS A 236 -7.25 -5.39 -14.78
C HIS A 236 -7.07 -3.90 -15.13
N ALA A 237 -5.95 -3.51 -15.75
CA ALA A 237 -5.59 -2.11 -16.01
C ALA A 237 -6.72 -1.35 -16.72
N ILE A 238 -7.37 -1.96 -17.72
CA ILE A 238 -8.45 -1.32 -18.45
C ILE A 238 -9.68 -1.03 -17.58
N THR A 239 -10.01 -1.92 -16.65
CA THR A 239 -11.18 -1.76 -15.78
C THR A 239 -11.07 -0.49 -14.95
N TYR A 240 -9.87 -0.20 -14.42
CA TYR A 240 -9.62 0.96 -13.57
C TYR A 240 -9.28 2.23 -14.36
N LEU A 241 -8.57 2.10 -15.48
CA LEU A 241 -8.06 3.25 -16.23
C LEU A 241 -8.99 3.75 -17.34
N ARG A 242 -10.04 2.99 -17.71
CA ARG A 242 -10.96 3.38 -18.80
C ARG A 242 -11.58 4.76 -18.59
N ARG A 243 -11.83 5.17 -17.34
CA ARG A 243 -12.39 6.49 -17.01
C ARG A 243 -11.51 7.67 -17.44
N TYR A 244 -10.20 7.45 -17.64
CA TYR A 244 -9.26 8.49 -18.08
C TYR A 244 -9.14 8.59 -19.61
N ARG A 245 -9.74 7.66 -20.37
CA ARG A 245 -9.76 7.74 -21.84
C ARG A 245 -10.59 8.94 -22.29
N LEU A 246 -10.18 9.54 -23.40
CA LEU A 246 -11.02 10.49 -24.12
C LEU A 246 -12.19 9.74 -24.76
N ALA A 247 -13.32 10.42 -24.99
CA ALA A 247 -14.50 9.82 -25.60
C ALA A 247 -14.19 9.13 -26.95
N LYS A 248 -13.30 9.72 -27.75
CA LYS A 248 -12.85 9.18 -29.04
C LYS A 248 -12.03 7.87 -28.93
N ASP A 249 -11.39 7.65 -27.79
CA ASP A 249 -10.48 6.52 -27.55
C ASP A 249 -11.15 5.42 -26.71
N TYR A 250 -12.36 5.67 -26.21
CA TYR A 250 -13.13 4.75 -25.38
C TYR A 250 -13.30 3.35 -25.99
N PRO A 251 -13.68 3.19 -27.28
CA PRO A 251 -13.89 1.87 -27.88
C PRO A 251 -12.60 1.17 -28.35
N ARG A 252 -11.43 1.83 -28.27
CA ARG A 252 -10.19 1.30 -28.84
C ARG A 252 -9.64 0.10 -28.03
N PRO A 253 -9.05 -0.92 -28.69
CA PRO A 253 -8.55 -2.12 -28.02
C PRO A 253 -7.26 -1.84 -27.26
N VAL A 254 -7.15 -2.33 -26.03
CA VAL A 254 -5.94 -2.12 -25.20
C VAL A 254 -4.71 -2.76 -25.86
N LEU A 255 -3.62 -2.01 -25.94
CA LEU A 255 -2.32 -2.50 -26.37
C LEU A 255 -1.37 -2.40 -25.18
N PHE A 256 -0.83 -3.54 -24.73
CA PHE A 256 0.12 -3.56 -23.62
C PHE A 256 1.55 -3.35 -24.13
N PRO A 257 2.38 -2.57 -23.42
CA PRO A 257 3.80 -2.46 -23.73
C PRO A 257 4.50 -3.81 -23.47
N ALA A 258 5.64 -4.01 -24.13
CA ALA A 258 6.47 -5.18 -23.88
C ALA A 258 6.95 -5.18 -22.43
N ARG A 259 6.84 -6.32 -21.73
CA ARG A 259 7.33 -6.45 -20.36
C ARG A 259 8.85 -6.21 -20.31
N PRO A 260 9.36 -5.56 -19.26
CA PRO A 260 10.79 -5.47 -19.05
C PRO A 260 11.37 -6.88 -18.89
N THR A 261 12.45 -7.16 -19.62
CA THR A 261 13.23 -8.41 -19.52
C THR A 261 14.05 -8.47 -18.25
#